data_AF-A0AAN7ARB5-F1
#
_entry.id   AF-A0AAN7ARB5-F1
#
_cell.length_a   1.000
_cell.length_b   1.000
_cell.length_c   1.000
_cell.angle_alpha   90.00
_cell.angle_beta   90.00
_cell.angle_gamma   90.00
#
_symmetry.space_group_name_H-M   'P 1'
#
loop_
_entity.id
_entity.type
_entity.pdbx_description
1 polymer ?
#
loop_
_entity_poly.entity_id
_entity_poly.type
_entity_poly.pdbx_seq_one_letter_code
_entity_poly.pdbx_strand_id
1 'polypeptide(L)'
;MSVGLLIIFTAIVVGDYLYIDGGEISHMEDGTMPNRTNPSHAISHTLSIPLGVSWDNQTVDFNKIPKPSSVPILNNQAAWRDPSGSGFYIRGGVTPYHAQPLPSDMWKFTTDGSGGGFWAKEKRVSSVALSRNIRTTHGAWT
;
A
#
# COMPACT_ATOMS: atom_id res chain seq x y z
N MET A 1 6.71 -25.46 -8.02
CA MET A 1 6.05 -24.25 -8.59
C MET A 1 5.68 -23.34 -7.43
N SER A 2 6.14 -22.09 -7.42
CA SER A 2 5.82 -21.15 -6.34
C SER A 2 4.69 -20.22 -6.77
N VAL A 3 3.70 -20.04 -5.90
CA VAL A 3 2.58 -19.11 -6.09
C VAL A 3 2.61 -18.14 -4.92
N GLY A 4 2.78 -16.85 -5.23
CA GLY A 4 2.67 -15.76 -4.27
C GLY A 4 1.29 -15.11 -4.35
N LEU A 5 0.62 -14.95 -3.22
CA LEU A 5 -0.64 -14.22 -3.12
C LEU A 5 -0.42 -12.96 -2.28
N LEU A 6 -0.70 -11.81 -2.89
CA LEU A 6 -0.76 -10.54 -2.19
C LEU A 6 -2.18 -10.35 -1.62
N ILE A 7 -2.26 -10.18 -0.31
CA ILE A 7 -3.53 -10.02 0.41
C ILE A 7 -3.56 -8.68 1.16
N ILE A 8 -4.76 -8.11 1.29
CA ILE A 8 -5.05 -7.04 2.26
C ILE A 8 -4.30 -5.71 2.02
N PHE A 9 -3.95 -5.44 0.76
CA PHE A 9 -3.28 -4.23 0.30
C PHE A 9 -4.27 -3.16 -0.14
N THR A 10 -3.76 -1.95 -0.36
CA THR A 10 -4.49 -0.89 -1.08
C THR A 10 -3.86 -0.62 -2.43
N ALA A 11 -4.70 -0.45 -3.45
CA ALA A 11 -4.32 -0.03 -4.79
C ALA A 11 -4.91 1.33 -5.13
N ILE A 12 -4.11 2.23 -5.70
CA ILE A 12 -4.53 3.58 -6.06
C ILE A 12 -3.81 4.08 -7.31
N VAL A 13 -4.56 4.68 -8.24
CA VAL A 13 -3.99 5.28 -9.46
C VAL A 13 -3.71 6.77 -9.21
N VAL A 14 -2.47 7.18 -9.47
CA VAL A 14 -2.03 8.58 -9.42
C VAL A 14 -1.17 8.87 -10.65
N GLY A 15 -1.63 9.79 -11.50
CA GLY A 15 -1.00 10.03 -12.81
C GLY A 15 -1.02 8.75 -13.66
N ASP A 16 0.14 8.42 -14.24
CA ASP A 16 0.31 7.28 -15.14
C ASP A 16 0.75 5.99 -14.42
N TYR A 17 0.62 5.94 -13.09
CA TYR A 17 1.07 4.80 -12.28
C TYR A 17 -0.05 4.26 -11.38
N LEU A 18 -0.11 2.93 -11.30
CA LEU A 18 -0.82 2.21 -10.25
C LEU A 18 0.13 2.02 -9.08
N TYR A 19 -0.22 2.56 -7.91
CA TYR A 19 0.50 2.34 -6.66
C TYR A 19 -0.19 1.27 -5.83
N ILE A 20 0.60 0.40 -5.20
CA ILE A 20 0.17 -0.66 -4.31
C ILE A 20 0.90 -0.47 -2.97
N ASP A 21 0.18 -0.37 -1.86
CA ASP A 21 0.76 -0.18 -0.53
C ASP A 21 0.14 -1.12 0.50
N GLY A 22 0.98 -1.56 1.44
CA GLY A 22 0.59 -2.42 2.55
C GLY A 22 0.26 -3.84 2.13
N GLY A 23 -0.41 -4.55 3.04
CA GLY A 23 -0.71 -5.95 2.87
C GLY A 23 0.50 -6.86 3.11
N GLU A 24 0.28 -8.13 2.85
CA GLU A 24 1.25 -9.18 3.06
C GLU A 24 1.31 -10.12 1.86
N ILE A 25 2.48 -10.71 1.62
CA ILE A 25 2.70 -11.74 0.62
C ILE A 25 2.79 -13.07 1.32
N SER A 26 1.83 -13.96 1.07
CA SER A 26 1.99 -15.37 1.36
C SER A 26 2.55 -16.07 0.12
N HIS A 27 3.45 -17.03 0.31
CA HIS A 27 3.93 -17.86 -0.79
C HIS A 27 3.89 -19.32 -0.39
N MET A 28 3.55 -20.17 -1.36
CA MET A 28 3.68 -21.61 -1.23
C MET A 28 4.90 -22.09 -1.99
N GLU A 29 5.63 -23.03 -1.40
CA GLU A 29 6.70 -23.79 -2.03
C GLU A 29 6.21 -25.22 -2.20
N ASP A 30 6.05 -25.63 -3.46
CA ASP A 30 5.57 -26.97 -3.85
C ASP A 30 4.28 -27.41 -3.15
N GLY A 31 3.32 -26.49 -3.04
CA GLY A 31 2.01 -26.72 -2.43
C GLY A 31 2.02 -26.72 -0.90
N THR A 32 3.16 -26.41 -0.28
CA THR A 32 3.30 -26.32 1.17
C THR A 32 3.66 -24.90 1.61
N MET A 33 3.21 -24.52 2.80
CA MET A 33 3.63 -23.26 3.41
C MET A 33 5.01 -23.45 4.05
N PRO A 34 6.05 -22.72 3.61
CA PRO A 34 7.41 -22.91 4.11
C PRO A 34 7.53 -22.58 5.60
N ASN A 35 6.69 -21.65 6.10
CA ASN A 35 6.55 -21.38 7.52
C ASN A 35 5.08 -21.41 7.93
N ARG A 36 4.70 -22.39 8.75
CA ARG A 36 3.32 -22.53 9.26
C ARG A 36 2.98 -21.48 10.32
N THR A 37 3.97 -20.95 11.02
CA THR A 37 3.78 -19.98 12.09
C THR A 37 3.66 -18.56 11.56
N ASN A 38 4.43 -18.24 10.51
CA ASN A 38 4.39 -16.95 9.80
C ASN A 38 4.16 -17.19 8.31
N PRO A 39 2.91 -17.48 7.90
CA PRO A 39 2.58 -17.86 6.52
C PRO A 39 2.66 -16.70 5.52
N SER A 40 2.86 -15.47 5.99
CA SER A 40 2.91 -14.26 5.17
C SER A 40 4.01 -13.30 5.60
N HIS A 41 4.49 -12.49 4.67
CA HIS A 41 5.48 -11.44 4.92
C HIS A 41 4.88 -10.09 4.60
N ALA A 42 4.91 -9.20 5.59
CA ALA A 42 4.45 -7.84 5.44
C ALA A 42 5.29 -7.07 4.42
N ILE A 43 4.61 -6.31 3.56
CA ILE A 43 5.30 -5.51 2.55
C ILE A 43 5.82 -4.22 3.19
N SER A 44 7.14 -4.06 3.16
CA SER A 44 7.84 -2.86 3.63
C SER A 44 8.09 -1.80 2.54
N HIS A 45 7.49 -1.97 1.35
CA HIS A 45 7.66 -1.09 0.20
C HIS A 45 6.32 -0.63 -0.33
N THR A 46 6.23 0.61 -0.79
CA THR A 46 5.19 0.99 -1.73
C THR A 46 5.65 0.52 -3.12
N LEU A 47 4.79 -0.20 -3.84
CA LEU A 47 5.07 -0.65 -5.18
C LEU A 47 4.38 0.27 -6.20
N SER A 48 4.94 0.42 -7.39
CA SER A 48 4.22 1.03 -8.50
C SER A 48 4.49 0.35 -9.83
N ILE A 49 3.51 0.41 -10.73
CA ILE A 49 3.57 -0.15 -12.09
C ILE A 49 3.14 0.95 -13.07
N PRO A 50 3.87 1.17 -14.18
CA PRO A 50 3.45 2.10 -15.22
C PRO A 50 2.18 1.59 -15.93
N LEU A 51 1.22 2.49 -16.18
CA LEU A 51 -0.02 2.20 -16.90
C LEU A 51 0.07 2.47 -18.41
N GLY A 52 1.09 3.21 -18.85
CA GLY A 52 1.34 3.51 -20.26
C GLY A 52 1.99 2.36 -21.05
N VAL A 53 2.30 1.24 -20.39
CA VAL A 53 2.96 0.07 -20.99
C VAL A 53 2.15 -1.17 -20.65
N SER A 54 1.89 -2.02 -21.65
CA SER A 54 1.26 -3.32 -21.42
C SER A 54 2.23 -4.26 -20.72
N TRP A 55 1.72 -5.02 -19.76
CA TRP A 55 2.49 -6.00 -19.01
C TRP A 55 1.70 -7.31 -18.90
N ASP A 56 2.44 -8.40 -18.75
CA ASP A 56 1.98 -9.73 -18.36
C ASP A 56 2.70 -10.19 -17.09
N ASN A 57 2.52 -11.46 -16.73
CA ASN A 57 3.16 -12.02 -15.53
C ASN A 57 4.69 -12.18 -15.63
N GLN A 58 5.29 -12.06 -16.82
CA GLN A 58 6.73 -12.17 -17.04
C GLN A 58 7.40 -10.80 -17.23
N THR A 59 6.63 -9.81 -17.70
CA THR A 59 7.13 -8.50 -18.14
C THR A 59 6.76 -7.36 -17.19
N VAL A 60 5.87 -7.60 -16.23
CA VAL A 60 5.55 -6.60 -15.20
C VAL A 60 6.81 -6.22 -14.42
N ASP A 61 7.16 -4.93 -14.47
CA ASP A 61 8.26 -4.36 -13.70
C ASP A 61 7.71 -3.43 -12.61
N PHE A 62 8.11 -3.71 -11.37
CA PHE A 62 7.64 -2.99 -10.20
C PHE A 62 8.72 -2.04 -9.72
N ASN A 63 8.40 -0.74 -9.66
CA ASN A 63 9.17 0.16 -8.81
C ASN A 63 8.95 -0.24 -7.36
N LYS A 64 10.04 -0.38 -6.60
CA LYS A 64 10.01 -0.70 -5.17
C LYS A 64 10.49 0.52 -4.39
N ILE A 65 9.56 1.23 -3.75
CA ILE A 65 9.85 2.42 -2.95
C ILE A 65 9.92 2.00 -1.48
N PRO A 66 11.11 2.00 -0.83
CA PRO A 66 11.22 1.61 0.57
C PRO A 66 10.43 2.56 1.48
N LYS A 67 9.68 2.01 2.42
CA LYS A 67 9.01 2.81 3.45
C LYS A 67 10.04 3.19 4.53
N PRO A 68 10.19 4.49 4.87
CA PRO A 68 10.97 4.89 6.03
C PRO A 68 10.48 4.20 7.31
N SER A 69 11.37 3.96 8.27
CA SER A 69 11.02 3.28 9.54
C SER A 69 9.96 4.00 10.37
N SER A 70 9.76 5.30 10.13
CA SER A 70 8.70 6.09 10.77
C SER A 70 7.32 5.80 10.20
N VAL A 71 7.22 5.27 8.99
CA VAL A 71 5.95 5.00 8.30
C VAL A 71 5.47 3.60 8.67
N PRO A 72 4.21 3.45 9.07
CA PRO A 72 3.67 2.16 9.46
C PRO A 72 3.57 1.19 8.28
N ILE A 73 3.87 -0.09 8.53
CA ILE A 73 3.50 -1.20 7.66
C ILE A 73 2.10 -1.66 8.09
N LEU A 74 1.14 -1.58 7.18
CA LEU A 74 -0.29 -1.72 7.48
C LEU A 74 -0.97 -2.71 6.55
N ASN A 75 -1.97 -3.38 7.09
CA ASN A 75 -2.99 -4.15 6.40
C ASN A 75 -4.33 -3.40 6.52
N ASN A 76 -5.21 -3.51 5.52
CA ASN A 76 -6.57 -2.94 5.54
C ASN A 76 -6.62 -1.41 5.80
N GLN A 77 -5.55 -0.69 5.46
CA GLN A 77 -5.54 0.77 5.59
C GLN A 77 -6.55 1.38 4.61
N ALA A 78 -7.13 2.50 5.01
CA ALA A 78 -7.89 3.31 4.08
C ALA A 78 -6.91 4.12 3.23
N ALA A 79 -7.20 4.31 1.94
CA ALA A 79 -6.49 5.29 1.12
C ALA A 79 -7.42 6.25 0.39
N TRP A 80 -6.91 7.45 0.14
CA TRP A 80 -7.60 8.51 -0.59
C TRP A 80 -6.62 9.21 -1.52
N ARG A 81 -7.05 9.50 -2.74
CA ARG A 81 -6.24 10.28 -3.69
C ARG A 81 -6.15 11.72 -3.21
N ASP A 82 -4.98 12.34 -3.39
CA ASP A 82 -4.84 13.78 -3.23
C ASP A 82 -5.58 14.49 -4.40
N PRO A 83 -6.50 15.42 -4.12
CA PRO A 83 -7.21 16.18 -5.16
C PRO A 83 -6.29 16.94 -6.12
N SER A 84 -5.11 17.36 -5.67
CA SER A 84 -4.11 18.00 -6.53
C SER A 84 -3.45 17.03 -7.52
N GLY A 85 -3.70 15.73 -7.39
CA GLY A 85 -3.04 14.69 -8.18
C GLY A 85 -1.59 14.42 -7.77
N SER A 86 -1.08 15.07 -6.72
CA SER A 86 0.32 14.94 -6.28
C SER A 86 0.64 13.69 -5.47
N GLY A 87 -0.37 12.86 -5.15
CA GLY A 87 -0.17 11.77 -4.20
C GLY A 87 -1.44 11.10 -3.70
N PHE A 88 -1.29 10.41 -2.57
CA PHE A 88 -2.39 9.81 -1.85
C PHE A 88 -2.12 9.78 -0.34
N TYR A 89 -3.20 9.69 0.43
CA TYR A 89 -3.18 9.60 1.88
C TYR A 89 -3.53 8.19 2.32
N ILE A 90 -2.94 7.72 3.43
CA ILE A 90 -3.37 6.51 4.14
C ILE A 90 -3.63 6.80 5.61
N ARG A 91 -4.60 6.07 6.18
CA ARG A 91 -4.88 6.08 7.62
C ARG A 91 -5.58 4.80 8.07
N GLY A 92 -5.40 4.47 9.35
CA GLY A 92 -6.04 3.32 9.97
C GLY A 92 -5.42 2.01 9.49
N GLY A 93 -6.20 0.94 9.50
CA GLY A 93 -5.69 -0.41 9.27
C GLY A 93 -5.08 -1.02 10.53
N VAL A 94 -4.49 -2.19 10.36
CA VAL A 94 -3.85 -2.98 11.43
C VAL A 94 -2.43 -3.31 11.05
N THR A 95 -1.55 -3.42 12.03
CA THR A 95 -0.21 -3.95 11.80
C THR A 95 -0.28 -5.47 11.59
N PRO A 96 0.59 -6.03 10.75
CA PRO A 96 0.75 -7.47 10.59
C PRO A 96 0.95 -8.17 11.94
N TYR A 97 0.42 -9.39 12.06
CA TYR A 97 0.55 -10.22 13.27
C TYR A 97 0.06 -9.53 14.57
N HIS A 98 -0.91 -8.62 14.47
CA HIS A 98 -1.50 -7.91 15.61
C HIS A 98 -0.47 -7.19 16.51
N ALA A 99 0.64 -6.71 15.92
CA ALA A 99 1.58 -5.86 16.65
C ALA A 99 0.87 -4.62 17.24
N GLN A 100 1.50 -3.92 18.19
CA GLN A 100 0.83 -2.80 18.87
C GLN A 100 0.22 -1.79 17.87
N PRO A 101 -1.03 -1.33 18.10
CA PRO A 101 -1.67 -0.37 17.23
C PRO A 101 -0.88 0.93 17.27
N LEU A 102 -0.43 1.37 16.10
CA LEU A 102 0.24 2.65 15.95
C LEU A 102 -0.79 3.78 16.16
N PRO A 103 -0.35 4.98 16.60
CA PRO A 103 -1.23 6.15 16.64
C PRO A 103 -1.97 6.29 15.30
N SER A 104 -3.26 6.67 15.35
CA SER A 104 -4.13 6.83 14.17
C SER A 104 -3.77 8.08 13.37
N ASP A 105 -2.51 8.16 12.96
CA ASP A 105 -1.91 9.21 12.18
C ASP A 105 -2.34 9.10 10.71
N MET A 106 -2.42 10.24 10.06
CA MET A 106 -2.54 10.31 8.61
C MET A 106 -1.14 10.37 8.01
N TRP A 107 -0.91 9.61 6.95
CA TRP A 107 0.33 9.62 6.18
C TRP A 107 0.04 9.98 4.74
N LYS A 108 0.91 10.75 4.11
CA LYS A 108 0.83 11.10 2.69
C LYS A 108 2.02 10.51 1.95
N PHE A 109 1.74 9.83 0.84
CA PHE A 109 2.73 9.55 -0.19
C PHE A 109 2.64 10.64 -1.26
N THR A 110 3.75 11.32 -1.53
CA THR A 110 3.86 12.31 -2.62
C THR A 110 4.63 11.69 -3.76
N THR A 111 4.02 11.63 -4.94
CA THR A 111 4.64 11.02 -6.14
C THR A 111 5.68 11.96 -6.74
N ASP A 112 6.73 11.41 -7.33
CA ASP A 112 7.69 12.17 -8.15
C ASP A 112 7.31 12.27 -9.64
N GLY A 113 6.20 11.62 -10.05
CA GLY A 113 5.73 11.57 -11.44
C GLY A 113 6.41 10.51 -12.31
N SER A 114 7.39 9.77 -11.78
CA SER A 114 8.14 8.72 -12.44
C SER A 114 7.95 7.34 -11.80
N GLY A 115 6.84 7.17 -11.08
CA GLY A 115 6.52 5.94 -10.36
C GLY A 115 7.16 5.85 -8.98
N GLY A 116 8.04 6.77 -8.60
CA GLY A 116 8.58 6.88 -7.26
C GLY A 116 7.81 7.88 -6.40
N GLY A 117 8.44 8.28 -5.28
CA GLY A 117 7.89 9.25 -4.34
C GLY A 117 8.44 9.11 -2.93
N PHE A 118 7.83 9.83 -1.99
CA PHE A 118 8.24 9.81 -0.59
C PHE A 118 7.04 9.91 0.36
N TRP A 119 7.24 9.37 1.57
CA TRP A 119 6.26 9.39 2.63
C TRP A 119 6.53 10.51 3.64
N ALA A 120 5.46 11.16 4.10
CA ALA A 120 5.51 12.09 5.22
C ALA A 120 4.28 11.95 6.11
N LYS A 121 4.46 12.19 7.41
CA LYS A 121 3.34 12.28 8.36
C LYS A 121 2.56 13.57 8.08
N GLU A 122 1.27 13.44 7.85
CA GLU A 122 0.40 14.57 7.58
C GLU A 122 -0.29 15.03 8.86
N LYS A 123 -0.05 16.29 9.26
CA LYS A 123 -0.60 16.85 10.51
C LYS A 123 -1.96 17.49 10.30
N ARG A 124 -2.35 17.81 9.05
CA ARG A 124 -3.56 18.57 8.76
C ARG A 124 -4.22 18.09 7.47
N VAL A 125 -5.06 17.05 7.56
CA VAL A 125 -6.09 16.83 6.54
C VAL A 125 -7.44 17.18 7.16
N SER A 126 -8.16 18.14 6.59
CA SER A 126 -9.53 18.39 7.03
C SER A 126 -10.39 17.19 6.65
N SER A 127 -11.19 16.69 7.58
CA SER A 127 -12.14 15.59 7.33
C SER A 127 -13.11 15.89 6.18
N VAL A 128 -13.41 17.18 5.96
CA VAL A 128 -14.22 17.71 4.86
C VAL A 128 -13.54 17.55 3.49
N ALA A 129 -12.21 17.62 3.42
CA ALA A 129 -11.50 17.38 2.17
C ALA A 129 -11.47 15.89 1.81
N LEU A 130 -11.41 15.00 2.80
CA LEU A 130 -11.42 13.54 2.60
C LEU A 130 -12.80 12.99 2.23
N SER A 131 -13.87 13.53 2.81
CA SER A 131 -15.26 13.04 2.59
C SER A 131 -15.80 13.31 1.18
N ARG A 132 -15.13 14.14 0.39
CA ARG A 132 -15.46 14.39 -1.02
C ARG A 132 -14.80 13.40 -1.99
N ASN A 133 -13.98 12.47 -1.50
CA ASN A 133 -13.18 11.58 -2.35
C ASN A 133 -13.71 10.14 -2.36
N ILE A 134 -13.53 9.47 -3.50
CA ILE A 134 -13.78 8.04 -3.65
C ILE A 134 -12.71 7.28 -2.85
N ARG A 135 -13.11 6.65 -1.74
CA ARG A 135 -12.27 5.73 -0.97
C ARG A 135 -12.20 4.40 -1.71
N THR A 136 -11.08 3.69 -1.58
CA THR A 136 -11.04 2.26 -1.91
C THR A 136 -12.02 1.49 -1.02
N THR A 137 -12.77 0.54 -1.58
CA THR A 137 -13.94 -0.09 -0.93
C THR A 137 -13.60 -1.16 0.13
N HIS A 138 -12.36 -1.29 0.57
CA HIS A 138 -11.94 -2.32 1.54
C HIS A 138 -10.97 -1.80 2.61
N GLY A 139 -11.36 -0.77 3.35
CA GLY A 139 -10.64 -0.39 4.58
C GLY A 139 -11.41 -0.81 5.81
N ALA A 140 -10.73 -1.42 6.79
CA ALA A 140 -11.33 -1.79 8.07
C ALA A 140 -11.87 -0.54 8.77
N TRP A 141 -13.13 -0.61 9.20
CA TRP A 141 -13.73 0.34 10.12
C TRP A 141 -13.32 -0.08 11.53
N THR A 142 -12.73 0.83 12.30
CA THR A 142 -12.64 0.73 13.76
C THR A 142 -13.45 1.84 14.37
#